data_AF-A0A2V4QXS5-F1
#
_entry.id   AF-A0A2V4QXS5-F1
#
_cell.length_a   1.000
_cell.length_b   1.000
_cell.length_c   1.000
_cell.angle_alpha   90.00
_cell.angle_beta   90.00
_cell.angle_gamma   90.00
#
_symmetry.space_group_name_H-M   'P 1'
#
loop_
_entity.id
_entity.type
_entity.pdbx_description
1 polymer ?
#
loop_
_entity_poly.entity_id
_entity_poly.type
_entity_poly.pdbx_seq_one_letter_code
_entity_poly.pdbx_strand_id
1 'polypeptide(L)'
;MMRLCLPDIHHQDYIPYFIRTKILRAFMIAVMAPWMIVLPVAAVPLSQPASTLNRAGAQFVLQAAMRSAAQINAPCAIAVVDRSGELMAFDRFDNIRNGSPDLALWKARTSALMGRPFQKSDDNGSKDRTAPSIAGFVALRGGMLLKAGDTIVGAIGVAGIRNENDARIARDAASAFSNEAMGH
;
A
#
# COMPACT_ATOMS: atom_id res chain seq x y z
N MET A 1 65.92 87.67 -9.91
CA MET A 1 65.56 86.72 -8.83
C MET A 1 64.33 85.96 -9.26
N MET A 2 64.45 84.64 -9.34
CA MET A 2 63.51 83.67 -9.93
C MET A 2 62.10 83.71 -9.34
N ARG A 3 61.09 83.72 -10.20
CA ARG A 3 59.73 83.23 -9.91
C ARG A 3 59.51 82.00 -10.78
N LEU A 4 59.34 80.85 -10.14
CA LEU A 4 59.11 79.55 -10.77
C LEU A 4 57.79 79.57 -11.56
N CYS A 5 57.88 79.29 -12.85
CA CYS A 5 56.75 78.97 -13.73
C CYS A 5 56.66 77.44 -13.78
N LEU A 6 55.58 76.87 -13.26
CA LEU A 6 55.27 75.44 -13.38
C LEU A 6 54.42 75.22 -14.66
N PRO A 7 54.58 74.08 -15.36
CA PRO A 7 54.00 73.85 -16.68
C PRO A 7 52.52 73.43 -16.65
N ASP A 8 51.78 73.94 -17.62
CA ASP A 8 50.42 73.58 -18.02
C ASP A 8 50.37 72.13 -18.53
N ILE A 9 49.55 71.28 -17.91
CA ILE A 9 49.40 69.87 -18.28
C ILE A 9 48.17 69.72 -19.17
N HIS A 10 48.40 69.13 -20.33
CA HIS A 10 47.50 68.93 -21.45
C HIS A 10 46.18 68.21 -21.08
N HIS A 11 45.11 68.75 -21.65
CA HIS A 11 43.72 68.35 -21.53
C HIS A 11 43.40 67.14 -22.43
N GLN A 12 43.93 65.96 -22.13
CA GLN A 12 43.64 64.77 -22.94
C GLN A 12 43.81 63.49 -22.14
N ASP A 13 42.76 63.09 -21.40
CA ASP A 13 42.51 61.70 -20.94
C ASP A 13 41.25 61.64 -20.06
N TYR A 14 40.05 61.72 -20.64
CA TYR A 14 38.81 61.39 -19.91
C TYR A 14 37.75 60.84 -20.87
N ILE A 15 38.02 59.65 -21.43
CA ILE A 15 37.00 58.84 -22.11
C ILE A 15 36.40 57.87 -21.06
N PRO A 16 35.07 57.85 -20.83
CA PRO A 16 34.51 57.33 -19.60
C PRO A 16 34.41 55.80 -19.56
N TYR A 17 34.92 55.22 -18.46
CA TYR A 17 34.79 53.82 -18.05
C TYR A 17 33.33 53.32 -17.86
N PHE A 18 32.35 54.20 -18.10
CA PHE A 18 30.93 54.03 -17.74
C PHE A 18 30.13 53.17 -18.73
N ILE A 19 30.60 52.98 -19.95
CA ILE A 19 29.85 52.25 -21.00
C ILE A 19 30.12 50.73 -20.94
N ARG A 20 31.28 50.31 -20.44
CA ARG A 20 31.75 48.92 -20.51
C ARG A 20 31.03 47.98 -19.53
N THR A 21 30.50 48.48 -18.41
CA THR A 21 29.85 47.67 -17.37
C THR A 21 28.35 47.46 -17.57
N LYS A 22 27.68 48.33 -18.34
CA LYS A 22 26.23 48.20 -18.63
C LYS A 22 25.94 47.12 -19.68
N ILE A 23 26.80 47.00 -20.70
CA ILE A 23 26.61 46.03 -21.79
C ILE A 23 26.84 44.59 -21.29
N LEU A 24 27.79 44.39 -20.37
CA LEU A 24 28.11 43.07 -19.81
C LEU A 24 27.00 42.51 -18.91
N ARG A 25 26.28 43.37 -18.17
CA ARG A 25 25.13 42.95 -17.33
C ARG A 25 23.86 42.69 -18.15
N ALA A 26 23.64 43.43 -19.23
CA ALA A 26 22.49 43.22 -20.12
C ALA A 26 22.57 41.89 -20.89
N PHE A 27 23.78 41.46 -21.27
CA PHE A 27 23.98 40.19 -21.97
C PHE A 27 23.77 38.96 -21.07
N MET A 28 24.06 39.07 -19.76
CA MET A 28 24.00 37.94 -18.83
C MET A 28 22.56 37.55 -18.43
N ILE A 29 21.60 38.46 -18.55
CA ILE A 29 20.17 38.20 -18.26
C ILE A 29 19.45 37.61 -19.50
N ALA A 30 19.91 37.94 -20.72
CA ALA A 30 19.24 37.54 -21.96
C ALA A 30 19.49 36.08 -22.37
N VAL A 31 20.57 35.44 -21.93
CA VAL A 31 20.93 34.06 -22.33
C VAL A 31 20.26 32.99 -21.44
N MET A 32 19.81 33.36 -20.23
CA MET A 32 19.18 32.43 -19.26
C MET A 32 17.65 32.34 -19.38
N ALA A 33 17.05 33.05 -20.34
CA ALA A 33 15.60 33.25 -20.40
C ALA A 33 14.77 32.19 -21.18
N PRO A 34 15.30 31.34 -22.10
CA PRO A 34 14.44 30.39 -22.80
C PRO A 34 14.53 28.96 -22.28
N TRP A 35 14.86 28.73 -21.00
CA TRP A 35 14.84 27.37 -20.40
C TRP A 35 13.86 27.24 -19.23
N MET A 36 12.81 28.07 -19.19
CA MET A 36 11.61 27.73 -18.45
C MET A 36 10.82 26.67 -19.24
N ILE A 37 11.28 25.43 -19.15
CA ILE A 37 10.47 24.27 -19.48
C ILE A 37 9.31 24.28 -18.47
N VAL A 38 8.17 24.83 -18.89
CA VAL A 38 6.91 24.61 -18.20
C VAL A 38 6.63 23.12 -18.36
N LEU A 39 7.00 22.32 -17.36
CA LEU A 39 6.59 20.93 -17.31
C LEU A 39 5.07 20.94 -17.29
N PRO A 40 4.39 20.33 -18.27
CA PRO A 40 2.96 20.15 -18.16
C PRO A 40 2.73 19.31 -16.92
N VAL A 41 2.07 19.89 -15.92
CA VAL A 41 1.53 19.11 -14.81
C VAL A 41 0.54 18.15 -15.45
N ALA A 42 0.96 16.90 -15.63
CA ALA A 42 0.09 15.87 -16.14
C ALA A 42 -1.15 15.83 -15.24
N ALA A 43 -2.34 15.93 -15.85
CA ALA A 43 -3.58 15.88 -15.11
C ALA A 43 -3.66 14.55 -14.36
N VAL A 44 -3.67 14.61 -13.03
CA VAL A 44 -3.85 13.42 -12.20
C VAL A 44 -5.28 12.91 -12.43
N PRO A 45 -5.47 11.66 -12.88
CA PRO A 45 -6.80 11.12 -13.10
C PRO A 45 -7.59 11.11 -11.78
N LEU A 46 -8.87 11.49 -11.84
CA LEU A 46 -9.75 11.54 -10.67
C LEU A 46 -10.10 10.15 -10.12
N SER A 47 -9.83 9.08 -10.88
CA SER A 47 -10.14 7.70 -10.52
C SER A 47 -9.15 6.72 -11.15
N GLN A 48 -8.86 5.63 -10.45
CA GLN A 48 -8.12 4.48 -10.97
C GLN A 48 -9.01 3.23 -10.87
N PRO A 49 -9.09 2.39 -11.92
CA PRO A 49 -9.78 1.11 -11.82
C PRO A 49 -9.03 0.21 -10.84
N ALA A 50 -9.72 -0.27 -9.81
CA ALA A 50 -9.17 -1.19 -8.83
C ALA A 50 -9.76 -2.60 -9.06
N SER A 51 -8.90 -3.60 -9.14
CA SER A 51 -9.34 -5.00 -9.10
C SER A 51 -10.06 -5.26 -7.78
N THR A 52 -11.28 -5.76 -7.86
CA THR A 52 -12.13 -6.04 -6.70
C THR A 52 -12.58 -7.49 -6.69
N LEU A 53 -12.78 -8.03 -5.50
CA LEU A 53 -13.36 -9.36 -5.33
C LEU A 53 -14.86 -9.29 -5.63
N ASN A 54 -15.31 -10.04 -6.63
CA ASN A 54 -16.73 -10.16 -6.93
C ASN A 54 -17.38 -11.33 -6.17
N ARG A 55 -18.72 -11.42 -6.23
CA ARG A 55 -19.50 -12.49 -5.60
C ARG A 55 -19.03 -13.90 -6.00
N ALA A 56 -18.70 -14.10 -7.28
CA ALA A 56 -18.27 -15.41 -7.78
C ALA A 56 -16.91 -15.83 -7.20
N GLY A 57 -15.95 -14.91 -7.15
CA GLY A 57 -14.65 -15.13 -6.52
C GLY A 57 -14.78 -15.40 -5.01
N ALA A 58 -15.64 -14.66 -4.32
CA ALA A 58 -15.90 -14.90 -2.90
C ALA A 58 -16.50 -16.31 -2.64
N GLN A 59 -17.45 -16.73 -3.46
CA GLN A 59 -18.04 -18.07 -3.42
C GLN A 59 -17.02 -19.17 -3.74
N PHE A 60 -16.14 -18.94 -4.74
CA PHE A 60 -15.06 -19.87 -5.07
C PHE A 60 -14.12 -20.09 -3.89
N VAL A 61 -13.66 -19.00 -3.25
CA VAL A 61 -12.80 -19.05 -2.06
C VAL A 61 -13.47 -19.83 -0.93
N LEU A 62 -14.75 -19.54 -0.67
CA LEU A 62 -15.54 -20.22 0.35
C LEU A 62 -15.59 -21.73 0.10
N GLN A 63 -15.91 -22.15 -1.14
CA GLN A 63 -15.97 -23.56 -1.51
C GLN A 63 -14.60 -24.24 -1.42
N ALA A 64 -13.51 -23.57 -1.82
CA ALA A 64 -12.16 -24.09 -1.69
C ALA A 64 -11.78 -24.33 -0.22
N ALA A 65 -12.14 -23.40 0.67
CA ALA A 65 -11.93 -23.54 2.11
C ALA A 65 -12.75 -24.69 2.69
N MET A 66 -14.04 -24.82 2.33
CA MET A 66 -14.89 -25.92 2.77
C MET A 66 -14.33 -27.29 2.33
N ARG A 67 -13.83 -27.39 1.10
CA ARG A 67 -13.19 -28.62 0.59
C ARG A 67 -11.93 -28.96 1.39
N SER A 68 -11.05 -27.99 1.67
CA SER A 68 -9.86 -28.22 2.49
C SER A 68 -10.24 -28.64 3.91
N ALA A 69 -11.23 -27.98 4.52
CA ALA A 69 -11.74 -28.32 5.86
C ALA A 69 -12.28 -29.76 5.93
N ALA A 70 -13.03 -30.19 4.92
CA ALA A 70 -13.55 -31.55 4.81
C ALA A 70 -12.43 -32.59 4.66
N GLN A 71 -11.39 -32.31 3.87
CA GLN A 71 -10.26 -33.23 3.67
C GLN A 71 -9.50 -33.55 4.96
N ILE A 72 -9.46 -32.62 5.91
CA ILE A 72 -8.77 -32.81 7.20
C ILE A 72 -9.72 -33.03 8.37
N ASN A 73 -11.02 -33.24 8.11
CA ASN A 73 -12.06 -33.42 9.12
C ASN A 73 -12.01 -32.34 10.23
N ALA A 74 -11.85 -31.08 9.82
CA ALA A 74 -11.73 -29.95 10.74
C ALA A 74 -12.92 -28.99 10.57
N PRO A 75 -14.02 -29.17 11.33
CA PRO A 75 -15.15 -28.25 11.27
C PRO A 75 -14.76 -26.86 11.77
N CYS A 76 -15.14 -25.83 11.03
CA CYS A 76 -14.76 -24.44 11.30
C CYS A 76 -15.84 -23.44 10.85
N ALA A 77 -15.66 -22.16 11.21
CA ALA A 77 -16.33 -21.05 10.56
C ALA A 77 -15.39 -20.43 9.52
N ILE A 78 -15.93 -20.00 8.39
CA ILE A 78 -15.19 -19.43 7.27
C ILE A 78 -15.86 -18.11 6.88
N ALA A 79 -15.08 -17.03 6.84
CA ALA A 79 -15.53 -15.72 6.41
C ALA A 79 -14.64 -15.20 5.27
N VAL A 80 -15.26 -14.67 4.22
CA VAL A 80 -14.59 -14.02 3.10
C VAL A 80 -15.06 -12.57 3.06
N VAL A 81 -14.11 -11.64 3.03
CA VAL A 81 -14.35 -10.20 3.01
C VAL A 81 -13.71 -9.58 1.77
N ASP A 82 -14.26 -8.44 1.35
CA ASP A 82 -13.64 -7.60 0.34
C ASP A 82 -12.42 -6.83 0.90
N ARG A 83 -11.80 -5.99 0.07
CA ARG A 83 -10.67 -5.15 0.49
C ARG A 83 -11.01 -4.15 1.60
N SER A 84 -12.27 -3.70 1.70
CA SER A 84 -12.74 -2.80 2.75
C SER A 84 -13.01 -3.53 4.07
N GLY A 85 -12.94 -4.88 4.07
CA GLY A 85 -13.21 -5.71 5.22
C GLY A 85 -14.69 -6.00 5.43
N GLU A 86 -15.52 -5.73 4.43
CA GLU A 86 -16.95 -6.02 4.46
C GLU A 86 -17.22 -7.46 4.00
N LEU A 87 -18.18 -8.11 4.65
CA LEU A 87 -18.47 -9.53 4.46
C LEU A 87 -19.09 -9.80 3.09
N MET A 88 -18.47 -10.70 2.33
CA MET A 88 -18.91 -11.12 0.99
C MET A 88 -19.49 -12.53 0.96
N ALA A 89 -18.90 -13.46 1.72
CA ALA A 89 -19.38 -14.84 1.82
C ALA A 89 -19.04 -15.43 3.19
N PHE A 90 -19.91 -16.26 3.73
CA PHE A 90 -19.74 -16.87 5.04
C PHE A 90 -20.32 -18.27 5.06
N ASP A 91 -19.64 -19.18 5.77
CA ASP A 91 -20.18 -20.50 6.09
C ASP A 91 -19.74 -20.95 7.48
N ARG A 92 -20.56 -21.79 8.10
CA ARG A 92 -20.37 -22.29 9.46
C ARG A 92 -20.73 -23.76 9.54
N PHE A 93 -19.75 -24.57 9.90
CA PHE A 93 -19.97 -25.98 10.19
C PHE A 93 -20.75 -26.16 11.51
N ASP A 94 -21.41 -27.30 11.62
CA ASP A 94 -22.09 -27.71 12.85
C ASP A 94 -21.10 -28.06 13.97
N ASN A 95 -21.55 -27.94 15.21
CA ASN A 95 -20.80 -28.34 16.41
C ASN A 95 -19.41 -27.67 16.58
N ILE A 96 -19.24 -26.44 16.10
CA ILE A 96 -18.06 -25.62 16.36
C ILE A 96 -18.23 -24.74 17.60
N ARG A 97 -17.13 -24.20 18.13
CA ARG A 97 -17.15 -23.27 19.27
C ARG A 97 -17.99 -22.02 18.97
N ASN A 98 -18.84 -21.61 19.91
CA ASN A 98 -19.80 -20.50 19.73
C ASN A 98 -19.18 -19.18 19.25
N GLY A 99 -17.94 -18.88 19.65
CA GLY A 99 -17.23 -17.65 19.21
C GLY A 99 -16.46 -17.79 17.90
N SER A 100 -16.49 -18.94 17.23
CA SER A 100 -15.80 -19.14 15.96
C SER A 100 -16.33 -18.28 14.81
N PRO A 101 -17.65 -18.08 14.64
CA PRO A 101 -18.20 -17.20 13.58
C PRO A 101 -17.63 -15.79 13.60
N ASP A 102 -17.75 -15.11 14.74
CA ASP A 102 -17.25 -13.73 14.90
C ASP A 102 -15.73 -13.68 14.77
N LEU A 103 -15.03 -14.69 15.30
CA LEU A 103 -13.59 -14.78 15.20
C LEU A 103 -13.10 -14.96 13.76
N ALA A 104 -13.79 -15.76 12.93
CA ALA A 104 -13.47 -15.93 11.52
C ALA A 104 -13.62 -14.59 10.78
N LEU A 105 -14.72 -13.87 11.02
CA LEU A 105 -14.95 -12.55 10.46
C LEU A 105 -13.87 -11.55 10.88
N TRP A 106 -13.53 -11.48 12.18
CA TRP A 106 -12.50 -10.58 12.68
C TRP A 106 -11.12 -10.88 12.11
N LYS A 107 -10.75 -12.17 11.97
CA LYS A 107 -9.49 -12.56 11.31
C LYS A 107 -9.46 -12.10 9.84
N ALA A 108 -10.54 -12.32 9.09
CA ALA A 108 -10.65 -11.90 7.70
C ALA A 108 -10.51 -10.37 7.56
N ARG A 109 -11.31 -9.63 8.34
CA ARG A 109 -11.33 -8.16 8.36
C ARG A 109 -9.97 -7.57 8.73
N THR A 110 -9.32 -8.16 9.74
CA THR A 110 -7.98 -7.74 10.17
C THR A 110 -6.97 -7.90 9.04
N SER A 111 -6.97 -9.04 8.36
CA SER A 111 -6.05 -9.26 7.23
C SER A 111 -6.32 -8.31 6.07
N ALA A 112 -7.58 -8.08 5.70
CA ALA A 112 -7.94 -7.13 4.63
C ALA A 112 -7.45 -5.71 4.92
N LEU A 113 -7.75 -5.20 6.12
CA LEU A 113 -7.45 -3.83 6.53
C LEU A 113 -5.95 -3.59 6.80
N MET A 114 -5.25 -4.58 7.37
CA MET A 114 -3.82 -4.47 7.63
C MET A 114 -2.94 -4.80 6.42
N GLY A 115 -3.53 -5.35 5.35
CA GLY A 115 -2.81 -5.73 4.13
C GLY A 115 -1.73 -6.79 4.36
N ARG A 116 -1.81 -7.57 5.46
CA ARG A 116 -0.84 -8.61 5.81
C ARG A 116 -1.51 -9.91 6.31
N PRO A 117 -0.98 -11.09 5.95
CA PRO A 117 -1.46 -12.36 6.51
C PRO A 117 -1.03 -12.52 7.96
N PHE A 118 -1.90 -13.07 8.80
CA PHE A 118 -1.57 -13.44 10.18
C PHE A 118 -1.40 -14.96 10.25
N GLN A 119 -0.21 -15.45 9.90
CA GLN A 119 0.13 -16.89 9.90
C GLN A 119 1.15 -17.26 10.98
N LYS A 120 2.10 -16.35 11.24
CA LYS A 120 3.03 -16.44 12.36
C LYS A 120 2.46 -15.54 13.46
N SER A 121 2.47 -16.04 14.69
CA SER A 121 2.54 -15.14 15.84
C SER A 121 3.61 -14.11 15.48
N ASP A 122 3.28 -12.82 15.43
CA ASP A 122 4.33 -11.80 15.45
C ASP A 122 5.12 -12.12 16.72
N ASP A 123 6.29 -12.75 16.52
CA ASP A 123 7.22 -13.16 17.54
C ASP A 123 7.93 -11.90 18.06
N ASN A 124 7.13 -11.01 18.64
CA ASN A 124 7.63 -9.97 19.52
C ASN A 124 7.71 -10.57 20.92
N GLY A 125 8.48 -11.67 21.08
CA GLY A 125 9.17 -12.12 22.30
C GLY A 125 8.41 -12.10 23.64
N SER A 126 7.10 -11.94 23.64
CA SER A 126 6.29 -11.76 24.83
C SER A 126 5.42 -13.00 24.95
N LYS A 127 5.77 -13.82 25.94
CA LYS A 127 4.96 -14.94 26.43
C LYS A 127 3.63 -14.47 27.05
N ASP A 128 3.18 -13.26 26.76
CA ASP A 128 1.91 -12.72 27.23
C ASP A 128 0.84 -12.90 26.16
N ARG A 129 -0.12 -13.76 26.49
CA ARG A 129 -1.21 -14.22 25.65
C ARG A 129 -2.33 -13.19 25.51
N THR A 130 -1.97 -11.97 25.15
CA THR A 130 -2.95 -10.92 24.87
C THR A 130 -2.60 -10.34 23.52
N ALA A 131 -3.08 -10.97 22.45
CA ALA A 131 -3.17 -10.27 21.18
C ALA A 131 -3.99 -9.00 21.46
N PRO A 132 -3.45 -7.78 21.21
CA PRO A 132 -4.20 -6.56 21.44
C PRO A 132 -5.43 -6.58 20.53
N SER A 133 -6.58 -6.97 21.09
CA SER A 133 -7.87 -6.86 20.43
C SER A 133 -8.30 -5.41 20.54
N ILE A 134 -7.75 -4.57 19.67
CA ILE A 134 -8.34 -3.26 19.40
C ILE A 134 -9.73 -3.57 18.81
N ALA A 135 -10.79 -2.92 19.30
CA ALA A 135 -12.17 -3.28 18.96
C ALA A 135 -12.37 -3.59 17.46
N GLY A 136 -12.63 -4.86 17.14
CA GLY A 136 -12.84 -5.35 15.77
C GLY A 136 -11.62 -5.94 15.06
N PHE A 137 -10.44 -5.98 15.68
CA PHE A 137 -9.21 -6.55 15.14
C PHE A 137 -8.68 -7.70 15.99
N VAL A 138 -8.18 -8.74 15.31
CA VAL A 138 -7.63 -9.93 15.96
C VAL A 138 -6.35 -10.37 15.27
N ALA A 139 -5.23 -10.28 16.00
CA ALA A 139 -3.93 -10.80 15.57
C ALA A 139 -3.79 -12.30 15.85
N LEU A 140 -4.74 -13.13 15.38
CA LEU A 140 -4.70 -14.58 15.54
C LEU A 140 -4.50 -15.29 14.20
N ARG A 141 -3.87 -16.46 14.26
CA ARG A 141 -3.61 -17.32 13.10
C ARG A 141 -4.90 -17.69 12.39
N GLY A 142 -4.91 -17.65 11.06
CA GLY A 142 -6.05 -18.08 10.24
C GLY A 142 -6.68 -16.98 9.37
N GLY A 143 -6.08 -15.78 9.31
CA GLY A 143 -6.41 -14.75 8.33
C GLY A 143 -5.41 -14.73 7.17
N MET A 144 -5.90 -14.76 5.92
CA MET A 144 -5.11 -14.79 4.69
C MET A 144 -5.62 -13.80 3.66
N LEU A 145 -4.71 -13.21 2.89
CA LEU A 145 -5.04 -12.27 1.82
C LEU A 145 -5.45 -13.00 0.55
N LEU A 146 -6.45 -12.44 -0.14
CA LEU A 146 -6.82 -12.84 -1.48
C LEU A 146 -6.15 -11.87 -2.45
N LYS A 147 -5.26 -12.40 -3.30
CA LYS A 147 -4.49 -11.62 -4.26
C LYS A 147 -4.81 -12.03 -5.68
N ALA A 148 -5.06 -11.04 -6.54
CA ALA A 148 -5.10 -11.18 -7.98
C ALA A 148 -3.83 -10.52 -8.53
N GLY A 149 -2.83 -11.33 -8.89
CA GLY A 149 -1.46 -10.86 -9.11
C GLY A 149 -0.89 -10.19 -7.84
N ASP A 150 -0.40 -8.97 -7.97
CA ASP A 150 0.11 -8.18 -6.83
C ASP A 150 -0.98 -7.39 -6.08
N THR A 151 -2.20 -7.37 -6.58
CA THR A 151 -3.30 -6.59 -5.98
C THR A 151 -4.04 -7.41 -4.94
N ILE A 152 -4.14 -6.87 -3.72
CA ILE A 152 -5.01 -7.43 -2.67
C ILE A 152 -6.45 -7.03 -2.99
N VAL A 153 -7.31 -8.02 -3.22
CA VAL A 153 -8.72 -7.83 -3.57
C VAL A 153 -9.67 -8.14 -2.40
N GLY A 154 -9.17 -8.81 -1.36
CA GLY A 154 -9.92 -9.16 -0.16
C GLY A 154 -9.14 -10.05 0.78
N ALA A 155 -9.84 -10.72 1.69
CA ALA A 155 -9.24 -11.65 2.64
C ALA A 155 -10.20 -12.79 3.02
N ILE A 156 -9.64 -13.88 3.51
CA ILE A 156 -10.34 -15.01 4.11
C ILE A 156 -9.90 -15.18 5.57
N GLY A 157 -10.85 -15.49 6.45
CA GLY A 157 -10.63 -15.86 7.84
C GLY A 157 -11.26 -17.20 8.15
N VAL A 158 -10.53 -18.05 8.88
CA VAL A 158 -11.00 -19.37 9.33
C VAL A 158 -10.84 -19.48 10.84
N ALA A 159 -11.86 -20.02 11.50
CA ALA A 159 -11.85 -20.25 12.94
C ALA A 159 -12.51 -21.58 13.33
N GLY A 160 -11.71 -22.53 13.79
CA GLY A 160 -12.13 -23.83 14.27
C GLY A 160 -11.63 -24.10 15.69
N ILE A 161 -11.32 -25.38 15.96
CA ILE A 161 -10.81 -25.84 17.26
C ILE A 161 -9.28 -25.70 17.33
N ARG A 162 -8.57 -25.96 16.23
CA ARG A 162 -7.09 -25.98 16.17
C ARG A 162 -6.59 -24.89 15.23
N ASN A 163 -5.76 -23.98 15.76
CA ASN A 163 -5.22 -22.84 15.02
C ASN A 163 -4.37 -23.26 13.81
N GLU A 164 -3.68 -24.41 13.87
CA GLU A 164 -2.91 -24.95 12.75
C GLU A 164 -3.81 -25.34 11.57
N ASN A 165 -4.95 -25.95 11.85
CA ASN A 165 -5.92 -26.34 10.82
C ASN A 165 -6.54 -25.10 10.19
N ASP A 166 -6.90 -24.10 10.99
CA ASP A 166 -7.42 -22.82 10.51
C ASP A 166 -6.44 -22.15 9.52
N ALA A 167 -5.16 -22.09 9.88
CA ALA A 167 -4.12 -21.50 9.05
C ALA A 167 -3.89 -22.31 7.76
N ARG A 168 -4.00 -23.64 7.81
CA ARG A 168 -3.89 -24.52 6.64
C ARG A 168 -5.06 -24.29 5.67
N ILE A 169 -6.30 -24.35 6.17
CA ILE A 169 -7.51 -24.16 5.36
C ILE A 169 -7.50 -22.76 4.71
N ALA A 170 -7.20 -21.71 5.47
CA ALA A 170 -7.13 -20.35 4.94
C ALA A 170 -6.05 -20.21 3.86
N ARG A 171 -4.90 -20.87 4.02
CA ARG A 171 -3.82 -20.89 3.03
C ARG A 171 -4.24 -21.59 1.76
N ASP A 172 -4.78 -22.80 1.88
CA ASP A 172 -5.18 -23.62 0.73
C ASP A 172 -6.22 -22.88 -0.12
N ALA A 173 -7.20 -22.23 0.52
CA ALA A 173 -8.22 -21.45 -0.17
C ALA A 173 -7.65 -20.19 -0.85
N ALA A 174 -6.76 -19.45 -0.17
CA ALA A 174 -6.11 -18.28 -0.75
C ALA A 174 -5.21 -18.65 -1.94
N SER A 175 -4.48 -19.77 -1.85
CA SER A 175 -3.66 -20.30 -2.93
C SER A 175 -4.49 -20.78 -4.12
N ALA A 176 -5.64 -21.43 -3.88
CA ALA A 176 -6.56 -21.81 -4.94
C ALA A 176 -7.07 -20.56 -5.70
N PHE A 177 -7.45 -19.51 -4.97
CA PHE A 177 -7.89 -18.25 -5.58
C PHE A 177 -6.79 -17.58 -6.39
N SER A 178 -5.57 -17.48 -5.87
CA SER A 178 -4.46 -16.86 -6.61
C SER A 178 -4.14 -17.61 -7.89
N ASN A 179 -4.22 -18.94 -7.88
CA ASN A 179 -3.97 -19.75 -9.07
C ASN A 179 -5.04 -19.52 -10.13
N GLU A 180 -6.32 -19.49 -9.73
CA GLU A 180 -7.43 -19.20 -10.65
C GLU A 180 -7.34 -17.77 -11.22
N ALA A 181 -6.98 -16.80 -10.38
CA ALA A 181 -6.84 -15.40 -10.76
C ALA A 181 -5.63 -15.12 -11.67
N MET A 182 -4.64 -16.02 -11.73
CA MET A 182 -3.49 -15.95 -12.64
C MET A 182 -3.67 -16.79 -13.92
N GLY A 183 -4.67 -17.69 -13.94
CA GLY A 183 -4.97 -18.57 -15.07
C GLY A 183 -5.82 -17.94 -16.17
N HIS A 184 -6.22 -16.68 -15.99
CA HIS A 184 -6.91 -15.83 -16.96
C HIS A 184 -6.05 -14.61 -17.30
#